data_AF-A0A8S8XUB9-F1
#
_entry.id   AF-A0A8S8XUB9-F1
#
_cell.length_a   1.000
_cell.length_b   1.000
_cell.length_c   1.000
_cell.angle_alpha   90.00
_cell.angle_beta   90.00
_cell.angle_gamma   90.00
#
_symmetry.space_group_name_H-M   'P 1'
#
loop_
_entity.id
_entity.type
_entity.pdbx_description
1 polymer ?
#
loop_
_entity_poly.entity_id
_entity_poly.type
_entity_poly.pdbx_seq_one_letter_code
_entity_poly.pdbx_strand_id
1 'polypeptide(L)'
;MVHFVGQDIINISGWTTDPTNPDTDGDGFLDGLELMFTAWNDTAQTWTLNPLVPGDGSFDADDDALTDAQEFSLVTTNPENGGKPPQSMHHYCILMAT
;
A
#
# COMPACT_ATOMS: atom_id res chain seq x y z
N MET A 1 16.87 -10.64 8.79
CA MET A 1 15.60 -11.15 8.24
C MET A 1 14.65 -9.98 8.32
N VAL A 2 14.10 -9.55 7.20
CA VAL A 2 13.01 -8.56 7.18
C VAL A 2 11.73 -9.31 7.54
N HIS A 3 10.99 -8.81 8.51
CA HIS A 3 9.70 -9.37 8.91
C HIS A 3 8.59 -8.56 8.24
N PHE A 4 7.57 -9.26 7.74
CA PHE A 4 6.38 -8.59 7.19
C PHE A 4 5.68 -7.76 8.27
N VAL A 5 5.61 -8.30 9.50
CA VAL A 5 4.92 -7.68 10.63
C VAL A 5 5.73 -7.90 11.91
N GLY A 6 5.77 -6.88 12.78
CA GLY A 6 6.41 -6.92 14.10
C GLY A 6 5.59 -7.64 15.16
N GLN A 7 6.23 -8.10 16.24
CA GLN A 7 5.54 -8.84 17.32
C GLN A 7 4.53 -7.96 18.07
N ASP A 8 4.76 -6.66 18.11
CA ASP A 8 3.85 -5.65 18.62
C ASP A 8 2.51 -5.63 17.86
N ILE A 9 2.56 -5.68 16.53
CA ILE A 9 1.36 -5.76 15.68
C ILE A 9 0.70 -7.14 15.79
N ILE A 10 1.49 -8.23 15.80
CA ILE A 10 0.95 -9.60 15.95
C ILE A 10 0.15 -9.75 17.24
N ASN A 11 0.55 -9.09 18.33
CA ASN A 11 -0.17 -9.13 19.60
C ASN A 11 -1.51 -8.37 19.56
N ILE A 12 -1.73 -7.52 18.55
CA ILE A 12 -2.94 -6.69 18.38
C ILE A 12 -3.88 -7.32 17.35
N SER A 13 -3.40 -7.55 16.13
CA SER A 13 -4.19 -8.02 14.98
C SER A 13 -4.07 -9.52 14.69
N GLY A 14 -3.04 -10.18 15.24
CA GLY A 14 -2.70 -11.56 14.91
C GLY A 14 -1.71 -11.67 13.75
N TRP A 15 -1.64 -12.85 13.14
CA TRP A 15 -0.64 -13.14 12.10
C TRP A 15 -1.10 -12.74 10.69
N THR A 16 -2.39 -12.50 10.51
CA THR A 16 -3.04 -12.32 9.21
C THR A 16 -4.24 -11.40 9.36
N THR A 17 -4.83 -11.02 8.23
CA THR A 17 -6.08 -10.27 8.16
C THR A 17 -7.28 -11.03 8.73
N ASP A 18 -8.35 -10.31 9.07
CA ASP A 18 -9.60 -10.86 9.56
C ASP A 18 -10.57 -11.13 8.39
N PRO A 19 -10.94 -12.39 8.10
CA PRO A 19 -11.85 -12.70 6.98
C PRO A 19 -13.26 -12.12 7.11
N THR A 20 -13.63 -11.61 8.29
CA THR A 20 -14.92 -10.96 8.55
C THR A 20 -14.85 -9.42 8.55
N ASN A 21 -13.65 -8.85 8.45
CA ASN A 21 -13.41 -7.43 8.37
C ASN A 21 -12.52 -7.10 7.15
N PRO A 22 -13.04 -6.46 6.09
CA PRO A 22 -12.30 -6.26 4.85
C PRO A 22 -11.20 -5.16 4.90
N ASP A 23 -11.06 -4.46 6.03
CA ASP A 23 -10.07 -3.41 6.32
C ASP A 23 -9.58 -3.66 7.76
N THR A 24 -8.57 -4.51 7.90
CA THR A 24 -8.18 -5.11 9.18
C THR A 24 -7.60 -4.10 10.16
N ASP A 25 -6.84 -3.11 9.68
CA ASP A 25 -6.22 -2.09 10.53
C ASP A 25 -7.00 -0.77 10.60
N GLY A 26 -8.03 -0.62 9.76
CA GLY A 26 -9.03 0.45 9.85
C GLY A 26 -8.56 1.80 9.30
N ASP A 27 -7.59 1.80 8.38
CA ASP A 27 -7.04 3.02 7.80
C ASP A 27 -7.72 3.46 6.49
N GLY A 28 -8.66 2.64 6.00
CA GLY A 28 -9.50 2.92 4.85
C GLY A 28 -9.05 2.26 3.54
N PHE A 29 -7.97 1.47 3.56
CA PHE A 29 -7.63 0.58 2.47
C PHE A 29 -8.24 -0.82 2.70
N LEU A 30 -8.52 -1.55 1.61
CA LEU A 30 -9.04 -2.90 1.72
C LEU A 30 -7.87 -3.88 1.80
N ASP A 31 -7.93 -4.86 2.71
CA ASP A 31 -6.89 -5.87 2.94
C ASP A 31 -6.36 -6.51 1.63
N GLY A 32 -7.28 -6.84 0.72
CA GLY A 32 -6.95 -7.50 -0.54
C GLY A 32 -6.26 -6.57 -1.55
N LEU A 33 -6.54 -5.27 -1.47
CA LEU A 33 -5.92 -4.24 -2.28
C LEU A 33 -4.50 -4.00 -1.77
N GLU A 34 -4.34 -3.83 -0.47
CA GLU A 34 -3.04 -3.73 0.20
C GLU A 34 -2.13 -4.93 -0.09
N LEU A 35 -2.64 -6.16 0.07
CA LEU A 35 -1.84 -7.36 -0.22
C LEU A 35 -1.41 -7.47 -1.70
N MET A 36 -2.18 -6.90 -2.63
CA MET A 36 -1.86 -6.93 -4.06
C MET A 36 -0.73 -5.97 -4.43
N PHE A 37 -0.57 -4.91 -3.66
CA PHE A 37 0.29 -3.77 -3.97
C PHE A 37 1.23 -3.43 -2.81
N THR A 38 1.41 -4.33 -1.85
CA THR A 38 2.41 -4.17 -0.81
C THR A 38 3.81 -4.33 -1.41
N ALA A 39 4.71 -3.41 -1.09
CA ALA A 39 6.09 -3.45 -1.56
C ALA A 39 7.07 -3.11 -0.44
N TRP A 40 8.29 -3.64 -0.52
CA TRP A 40 9.35 -3.28 0.40
C TRP A 40 9.92 -1.91 0.04
N ASN A 41 9.81 -0.95 0.95
CA ASN A 41 10.48 0.34 0.85
C ASN A 41 11.87 0.27 1.51
N ASP A 42 12.93 0.33 0.71
CA ASP A 42 14.31 0.20 1.22
C ASP A 42 14.76 1.41 2.05
N THR A 43 14.23 2.61 1.76
CA THR A 43 14.57 3.83 2.52
C THR A 43 13.94 3.81 3.90
N ALA A 44 12.66 3.44 3.98
CA ALA A 44 11.90 3.38 5.23
C ALA A 44 12.08 2.05 5.98
N GLN A 45 12.70 1.05 5.34
CA GLN A 45 12.88 -0.30 5.88
C GLN A 45 11.56 -0.90 6.39
N THR A 46 10.48 -0.72 5.64
CA THR A 46 9.14 -1.24 5.94
C THR A 46 8.43 -1.70 4.68
N TRP A 47 7.40 -2.53 4.84
CA TRP A 47 6.42 -2.80 3.80
C TRP A 47 5.45 -1.62 3.71
N THR A 48 5.12 -1.19 2.50
CA THR A 48 4.03 -0.25 2.20
C THR A 48 2.71 -1.01 2.11
N LEU A 49 1.59 -0.34 2.36
CA LEU A 49 0.23 -0.91 2.25
C LEU A 49 0.15 -2.28 2.92
N ASN A 50 0.55 -2.33 4.19
CA ASN A 50 0.51 -3.53 4.99
C ASN A 50 -0.84 -3.57 5.71
N PRO A 51 -1.68 -4.60 5.46
CA PRO A 51 -3.07 -4.64 5.95
C PRO A 51 -3.20 -4.80 7.48
N LEU A 52 -2.08 -4.86 8.20
CA LEU A 52 -2.04 -4.92 9.65
C LEU A 52 -1.41 -3.66 10.28
N VAL A 53 -1.02 -2.65 9.49
CA VAL A 53 -0.28 -1.47 9.92
C VAL A 53 -1.02 -0.19 9.49
N PRO A 54 -1.74 0.45 10.41
CA PRO A 54 -2.61 1.56 10.03
C PRO A 54 -1.83 2.81 9.60
N GLY A 55 -2.33 3.49 8.58
CA GLY A 55 -1.88 4.82 8.19
C GLY A 55 -0.60 4.81 7.36
N ASP A 56 -0.31 3.70 6.69
CA ASP A 56 0.88 3.55 5.86
C ASP A 56 0.66 3.94 4.39
N GLY A 57 -0.58 4.26 3.97
CA GLY A 57 -0.87 4.80 2.63
C GLY A 57 -0.30 6.20 2.31
N SER A 58 0.63 6.71 3.12
CA SER A 58 1.40 7.94 2.85
C SER A 58 2.69 7.70 2.06
N PHE A 59 3.03 6.45 1.78
CA PHE A 59 4.11 6.12 0.85
C PHE A 59 3.75 6.50 -0.58
N ASP A 60 4.78 6.82 -1.35
CA ASP A 60 4.74 7.01 -2.81
C ASP A 60 5.52 5.82 -3.36
N ALA A 61 4.81 4.75 -3.71
CA ALA A 61 5.42 3.45 -3.97
C ALA A 61 6.12 3.36 -5.33
N ASP A 62 5.70 4.17 -6.31
CA ASP A 62 6.28 4.23 -7.66
C ASP A 62 7.04 5.53 -7.98
N ASP A 63 7.22 6.41 -6.99
CA ASP A 63 8.01 7.65 -7.01
C ASP A 63 7.48 8.71 -8.02
N ASP A 64 6.16 8.83 -8.15
CA ASP A 64 5.47 9.75 -9.08
C ASP A 64 5.03 11.09 -8.44
N ALA A 65 5.31 11.27 -7.14
CA ALA A 65 4.92 12.39 -6.28
C ALA A 65 3.45 12.42 -5.83
N LEU A 66 2.73 11.31 -5.96
CA LEU A 66 1.46 11.05 -5.30
C LEU A 66 1.64 9.96 -4.24
N THR A 67 0.95 10.10 -3.11
CA THR A 67 0.92 9.00 -2.13
C THR A 67 -0.13 7.97 -2.55
N ASP A 68 0.04 6.72 -2.12
CA ASP A 68 -0.92 5.63 -2.37
C ASP A 68 -2.37 6.03 -2.01
N ALA A 69 -2.55 6.78 -0.92
CA ALA A 69 -3.85 7.33 -0.51
C ALA A 69 -4.41 8.42 -1.44
N GLN A 70 -3.54 9.26 -2.00
CA GLN A 70 -3.95 10.27 -2.99
C GLN A 70 -4.37 9.60 -4.29
N GLU A 71 -3.63 8.60 -4.74
CA GLU A 71 -3.97 7.80 -5.91
C GLU A 71 -5.30 7.06 -5.74
N PHE A 72 -5.50 6.42 -4.58
CA PHE A 72 -6.75 5.74 -4.25
C PHE A 72 -7.97 6.69 -4.33
N SER A 73 -7.80 7.94 -3.91
CA SER A 73 -8.85 8.96 -4.01
C SER A 73 -9.08 9.41 -5.47
N LEU A 74 -8.02 9.52 -6.28
CA LEU A 74 -8.07 9.98 -7.67
C LEU A 74 -8.73 8.98 -8.62
N VAL A 75 -8.58 7.67 -8.39
CA VAL A 75 -9.31 6.58 -9.10
C VAL A 75 -10.77 6.89 -9.34
N THR A 76 -11.43 7.44 -8.31
CA THR A 76 -12.87 7.61 -8.30
C THR A 76 -13.33 8.83 -9.10
N THR A 77 -12.41 9.69 -9.52
CA THR A 77 -12.74 11.00 -10.13
C THR A 77 -12.01 11.32 -11.43
N ASN A 78 -10.80 10.77 -11.68
CA ASN A 78 -10.04 11.00 -12.91
C ASN A 78 -8.99 9.90 -13.18
N PRO A 79 -9.30 8.86 -13.97
CA PRO A 79 -8.43 7.69 -14.16
C PRO A 79 -7.22 7.91 -15.09
N GLU A 80 -6.97 9.13 -15.60
CA GLU A 80 -5.86 9.45 -16.52
C GLU A 80 -4.95 10.58 -16.02
N ASN A 81 -4.50 10.49 -14.77
CA ASN A 81 -3.66 11.47 -14.13
C ASN A 81 -2.16 11.15 -14.22
N GLY A 82 -1.57 11.28 -15.42
CA GLY A 82 -0.17 11.72 -15.57
C GLY A 82 0.60 11.14 -16.77
N GLY A 83 1.91 11.40 -16.83
CA GLY A 83 2.74 11.30 -18.03
C GLY A 83 3.41 9.94 -18.21
N LYS A 84 3.66 9.53 -19.47
CA LYS A 84 4.21 8.19 -19.79
C LYS A 84 5.48 7.84 -18.98
N PRO A 85 5.56 6.62 -18.42
CA PRO A 85 6.69 6.18 -17.60
C PRO A 85 7.98 5.96 -18.44
N PRO A 86 9.16 6.02 -17.82
CA PRO A 86 10.39 5.48 -18.39
C PRO A 86 10.26 3.95 -18.55
N GLN A 87 10.74 3.39 -19.67
CA GLN A 87 10.44 2.02 -20.14
C GLN A 87 10.99 0.86 -19.28
N SER A 88 11.38 1.07 -18.02
CA SER A 88 12.09 0.07 -17.21
C SER A 88 11.53 -0.23 -15.82
N MET A 89 10.40 0.36 -15.38
CA MET A 89 9.87 0.08 -14.05
C MET A 89 8.80 -1.02 -14.09
N HIS A 90 9.16 -2.16 -13.49
CA HIS A 90 8.33 -3.35 -13.26
C HIS A 90 7.94 -3.42 -11.78
N HIS A 91 7.37 -2.36 -11.21
CA HIS A 91 6.81 -2.41 -9.86
C HIS A 91 5.33 -2.04 -9.94
N TYR A 92 4.49 -3.00 -9.56
CA TYR A 92 3.05 -2.88 -9.56
C TYR A 92 2.65 -2.44 -8.14
N CYS A 93 2.41 -1.15 -7.94
CA CYS A 93 1.69 -0.57 -6.81
C CYS A 93 0.60 0.38 -7.36
N ILE A 94 -0.27 0.93 -6.51
CA ILE A 94 -1.72 0.69 -6.55
C ILE A 94 -2.49 1.16 -7.78
N LEU A 95 -2.05 2.17 -8.51
CA LEU A 95 -2.56 2.52 -9.84
C LEU A 95 -1.37 3.12 -10.58
N MET A 96 -0.97 2.73 -11.77
CA MET A 96 -1.42 3.34 -13.03
C MET A 96 -1.71 4.86 -13.01
N ALA A 97 -1.25 5.63 -12.00
CA ALA A 97 -1.18 7.08 -11.97
C ALA A 97 0.21 7.61 -12.39
N THR A 98 0.93 6.82 -13.19
CA THR A 98 1.87 7.23 -14.26
C THR A 98 3.31 7.63 -13.93
#